data_AF-A0AAC9I801-F1
#
_entry.id   AF-A0AAC9I801-F1
#
_cell.length_a   1.000
_cell.length_b   1.000
_cell.length_c   1.000
_cell.angle_alpha   90.00
_cell.angle_beta   90.00
_cell.angle_gamma   90.00
#
_symmetry.space_group_name_H-M   'P 1'
#
loop_
_entity.id
_entity.type
_entity.pdbx_description
1 polymer ?
#
loop_
_entity_poly.entity_id
_entity_poly.type
_entity_poly.pdbx_seq_one_letter_code
_entity_poly.pdbx_strand_id
1 'polypeptide(L)' 'MEAQIDHILVFATNIKTGTDKQMISEVLDKNQQILQWSLDQEDVDCVLRIVSETLSEEEIIKLLDKQNFECTALE' A
#
# COMPACT_ATOMS: atom_id res chain seq x y z
N MET A 1 -16.54 -16.85 -16.59
CA MET A 1 -16.42 -16.82 -15.12
C MET A 1 -14.94 -16.92 -14.87
N GLU A 2 -14.28 -15.79 -14.85
CA GLU A 2 -12.84 -15.70 -14.65
C GLU A 2 -12.69 -15.15 -13.24
N ALA A 3 -12.00 -15.90 -12.39
CA ALA A 3 -11.69 -15.47 -11.05
C ALA A 3 -10.98 -14.13 -11.18
N GLN A 4 -11.56 -13.08 -10.60
CA GLN A 4 -10.89 -11.82 -10.41
C GLN A 4 -9.64 -12.15 -9.60
N ILE A 5 -8.48 -12.21 -10.27
CA ILE A 5 -7.21 -12.22 -9.57
C ILE A 5 -7.06 -10.79 -9.10
N ASP A 6 -7.60 -10.50 -7.92
CA ASP A 6 -7.21 -9.32 -7.18
C ASP A 6 -5.68 -9.35 -7.11
N HIS A 7 -4.98 -8.42 -7.78
CA HIS A 7 -3.54 -8.29 -7.58
C HIS A 7 -3.34 -7.65 -6.22
N ILE A 8 -3.24 -8.53 -5.23
CA ILE A 8 -2.98 -8.16 -3.85
C ILE A 8 -1.46 -8.01 -3.72
N LEU A 9 -1.03 -6.77 -3.55
CA LEU A 9 0.35 -6.41 -3.32
C LEU A 9 0.54 -6.18 -1.82
N VAL A 10 1.60 -6.74 -1.25
CA VAL A 10 1.90 -6.64 0.19
C VAL A 10 3.26 -5.99 0.35
N PHE A 11 3.35 -5.03 1.26
CA PHE A 11 4.57 -4.26 1.48
C PHE A 11 4.86 -4.13 2.98
N ALA A 12 6.13 -4.21 3.36
CA ALA A 12 6.60 -3.73 4.65
C ALA A 12 6.81 -2.22 4.56
N THR A 13 6.35 -1.48 5.57
CA THR A 13 6.45 -0.01 5.59
C THR A 13 6.91 0.50 6.96
N ASN A 14 7.33 1.77 7.02
CA ASN A 14 7.66 2.41 8.30
C ASN A 14 6.48 3.20 8.91
N ILE A 15 5.24 2.96 8.44
CA ILE A 15 4.03 3.72 8.76
C ILE A 15 3.49 3.30 10.15
N LYS A 16 4.09 3.85 11.19
CA LYS A 16 3.85 3.45 12.59
C LYS A 16 2.90 4.37 13.34
N THR A 17 2.81 5.64 12.95
CA THR A 17 1.98 6.60 13.67
C THR A 17 0.61 6.78 13.00
N GLY A 18 -0.36 7.29 13.78
CA GLY A 18 -1.67 7.65 13.23
C GLY A 18 -1.58 8.75 12.16
N THR A 19 -0.60 9.66 12.29
CA THR A 19 -0.36 10.73 11.30
C THR A 19 0.16 10.15 9.99
N ASP A 20 1.08 9.20 10.04
CA ASP A 20 1.61 8.52 8.84
C ASP A 20 0.48 7.77 8.12
N LYS A 21 -0.35 7.05 8.90
CA LYS A 21 -1.53 6.36 8.37
C LYS A 21 -2.51 7.31 7.72
N GLN A 22 -2.73 8.49 8.29
CA GLN A 22 -3.60 9.50 7.70
C GLN A 22 -3.01 10.03 6.37
N MET A 23 -1.73 10.39 6.34
CA MET A 23 -1.07 10.84 5.12
C MET A 23 -1.12 9.78 4.02
N ILE A 24 -0.77 8.53 4.32
CA ILE A 24 -0.81 7.47 3.31
C ILE A 24 -2.25 7.19 2.87
N SER A 25 -3.23 7.25 3.78
CA SER A 25 -4.63 7.02 3.43
C SER A 25 -5.12 8.03 2.41
N GLU A 26 -4.79 9.31 2.56
CA GLU A 26 -5.15 10.34 1.60
C GLU A 26 -4.50 10.12 0.24
N VAL A 27 -3.25 9.65 0.22
CA VAL A 27 -2.52 9.37 -1.02
C VAL A 27 -3.11 8.16 -1.74
N LEU A 28 -3.39 7.07 -1.00
CA LEU A 28 -3.97 5.85 -1.56
C LEU A 28 -5.42 6.06 -2.02
N ASP A 29 -6.23 6.77 -1.24
CA ASP A 29 -7.64 7.04 -1.55
C ASP A 29 -7.81 7.97 -2.77
N LYS A 30 -6.86 8.89 -2.99
CA LYS A 30 -6.81 9.72 -4.21
C LYS A 30 -6.49 8.94 -5.48
N ASN A 31 -5.90 7.75 -5.37
CA ASN A 31 -5.54 6.94 -6.53
C ASN A 31 -6.69 6.04 -6.95
N GLN A 32 -7.35 6.40 -8.05
CA GLN A 32 -8.47 5.61 -8.62
C GLN A 32 -8.07 4.19 -9.06
N GLN A 33 -6.78 3.93 -9.22
CA GLN A 33 -6.25 2.62 -9.57
C GLN A 33 -6.18 1.66 -8.37
N ILE A 34 -6.29 2.17 -7.13
CA ILE A 34 -6.31 1.37 -5.91
C ILE A 34 -7.76 1.05 -5.60
N LEU A 35 -8.11 -0.24 -5.66
CA LEU A 35 -9.45 -0.72 -5.36
C LEU A 35 -9.69 -0.80 -3.85
N GLN A 36 -8.67 -1.28 -3.13
CA GLN A 36 -8.72 -1.42 -1.68
C GLN A 36 -7.31 -1.34 -1.12
N TRP A 37 -7.18 -0.88 0.12
CA TRP A 37 -5.94 -1.00 0.86
C TRP A 37 -6.23 -1.21 2.35
N SER A 38 -5.30 -1.87 3.04
CA SER A 38 -5.33 -2.10 4.48
C SER A 38 -3.92 -1.90 5.02
N LEU A 39 -3.78 -1.20 6.13
CA LEU A 39 -2.51 -1.06 6.84
C LEU A 39 -2.63 -1.70 8.21
N ASP A 40 -1.78 -2.70 8.42
CA ASP A 40 -1.63 -3.40 9.69
C ASP A 40 -0.49 -2.77 10.48
N GLN A 41 -0.84 -2.03 11.54
CA GLN A 41 0.13 -1.37 12.42
C GLN A 41 0.39 -2.18 13.70
N GLU A 42 -0.27 -3.34 13.86
CA GLU A 42 -0.08 -4.22 15.01
C GLU A 42 1.21 -5.05 14.85
N ASP A 43 1.65 -5.27 13.61
CA ASP A 43 2.94 -5.87 13.27
C ASP A 43 4.12 -4.87 13.37
N VAL A 44 5.26 -5.39 13.84
CA VAL A 44 6.53 -4.62 13.97
C VAL A 44 7.00 -4.04 12.64
N ASP A 45 6.68 -4.74 11.54
CA ASP A 45 7.04 -4.41 10.15
C ASP A 45 6.00 -3.55 9.42
N CYS A 46 4.89 -3.19 10.09
CA CYS A 46 3.80 -2.36 9.57
C CYS A 46 3.40 -2.69 8.12
N VAL A 47 2.59 -3.74 7.98
CA VAL A 47 2.29 -4.35 6.68
C VAL A 47 1.19 -3.57 5.97
N LEU A 48 1.51 -3.03 4.80
CA LEU A 48 0.56 -2.39 3.89
C LEU A 48 0.13 -3.39 2.82
N ARG A 49 -1.16 -3.68 2.74
CA ARG A 49 -1.78 -4.49 1.70
C ARG A 49 -2.56 -3.59 0.77
N ILE A 50 -2.32 -3.71 -0.53
CA ILE A 50 -3.00 -2.94 -1.57
C ILE A 50 -3.60 -3.90 -2.58
N VAL A 51 -4.82 -3.63 -2.99
CA VAL A 51 -5.53 -4.35 -4.04
C VAL A 51 -5.67 -3.39 -5.22
N SER A 52 -5.09 -3.77 -6.35
CA SER A 52 -5.20 -3.04 -7.60
C SER A 52 -5.27 -4.04 -8.76
N GLU A 53 -5.85 -3.65 -9.89
CA GLU A 53 -5.78 -4.44 -11.12
C GLU A 53 -4.71 -3.92 -12.10
N THR A 54 -4.17 -2.72 -11.85
CA THR A 54 -3.32 -2.00 -12.81
C THR A 54 -1.99 -1.56 -12.25
N LEU A 55 -1.88 -1.38 -10.93
CA LEU A 55 -0.63 -0.95 -10.30
C LEU A 55 0.29 -2.14 -10.08
N SER A 56 1.57 -1.90 -10.31
CA SER A 56 2.65 -2.82 -9.96
C SER A 56 3.33 -2.38 -8.67
N GLU A 57 4.08 -3.29 -8.05
CA GLU A 57 4.79 -3.05 -6.80
C GLU A 57 5.73 -1.84 -6.87
N GLU A 58 6.46 -1.71 -7.98
CA GLU A 58 7.36 -0.59 -8.22
C GLU A 58 6.66 0.78 -8.23
N GLU A 59 5.43 0.84 -8.76
CA GLU A 59 4.66 2.09 -8.83
C GLU A 59 4.17 2.50 -7.44
N ILE A 60 3.73 1.51 -6.64
CA ILE A 60 3.38 1.73 -5.23
C ILE A 60 4.59 2.17 -4.42
N ILE A 61 5.74 1.50 -4.57
CA ILE A 61 6.97 1.86 -3.85
C ILE A 61 7.38 3.31 -4.18
N LYS A 62 7.36 3.71 -5.46
CA LYS A 62 7.63 5.09 -5.87
C LYS A 62 6.61 6.09 -5.33
N LEU A 63 5.34 5.69 -5.19
CA LEU A 63 4.29 6.53 -4.63
C LEU A 63 4.57 6.84 -3.14
N LEU A 64 4.97 5.81 -2.39
CA LEU A 64 5.35 5.92 -0.97
C LEU A 64 6.67 6.67 -0.76
N ASP A 65 7.67 6.41 -1.60
CA ASP A 65 8.97 7.10 -1.57
C ASP A 65 8.82 8.61 -1.76
N LYS A 66 7.91 9.05 -2.65
CA LYS A 66 7.57 10.48 -2.82
C LYS A 66 7.01 11.15 -1.57
N GLN A 67 6.48 10.37 -0.64
CA GLN A 67 5.96 10.85 0.65
C GLN A 67 7.01 10.72 1.78
N ASN A 68 8.25 10.33 1.45
CA ASN A 68 9.32 9.97 2.39
C ASN A 68 8.98 8.77 3.29
N PHE A 69 8.14 7.85 2.80
CA PHE A 69 7.89 6.57 3.49
C PHE A 69 8.73 5.46 2.87
N GLU A 70 9.32 4.64 3.73
CA GLU A 70 9.99 3.42 3.29
C GLU A 70 8.93 2.37 2.97
N CYS A 71 9.04 1.78 1.78
CA CYS A 71 8.14 0.74 1.29
C CYS A 71 8.97 -0.32 0.57
N THR A 72 8.82 -1.56 1.00
CA THR A 72 9.48 -2.71 0.40
C THR A 72 8.44 -3.78 0.11
N ALA A 73 8.36 -4.24 -1.13
CA ALA A 73 7.47 -5.33 -1.51
C ALA A 73 7.86 -6.64 -0.81
N LEU A 74 6.85 -7.41 -0.42
CA LEU A 74 6.99 -8.72 0.19
C LEU A 74 6.41 -9.77 -0.76
N GLU A 75 7.22 -10.79 -1.10
CA GLU A 75 6.84 -11.94 -1.93
C GLU A 75 6.14 -13.07 -1.14
#